data_AF-A0A9D9C7G3-F1
#
_entry.id   AF-A0A9D9C7G3-F1
#
_cell.length_a   1.000
_cell.length_b   1.000
_cell.length_c   1.000
_cell.angle_alpha   90.00
_cell.angle_beta   90.00
_cell.angle_gamma   90.00
#
_symmetry.space_group_name_H-M   'P 1'
#
loop_
_entity.id
_entity.type
_entity.pdbx_description
1 polymer ?
#
loop_
_entity_poly.entity_id
_entity_poly.type
_entity_poly.pdbx_seq_one_letter_code
_entity_poly.pdbx_strand_id
1 'polypeptide(L)'
;MARQDYETGISLCRPMYYDYPEAEEAYGMKEQYMFGDKMLIAPVTNPVDKESGLAAVKAWLPEGQWLEYETGTMLEGGQTVERLFSMDEYPVYVKAGSIIPYYGKVKNLSGTNQPVIVRVFPGGNEGDFLLYEDNGEDKNYVSEYATTPLSYQRNGNTLSVTIGERKGSYKDMPARRDYTVALPCQKAPASVKVDGKEVAFTYDGLNLETSIALGSIDCSKGATIEVSFPSADYAVMAGEKGQFHRIQNAVQDFKQHDAGMVYTEDFGFLEATPLRLSYHPEKQDETLAHFHNLYKKLPLVLIEQMGKNQNF
;
A
#
# COMPACT_ATOMS: atom_id res chain seq x y z
N MET A 1 12.98 12.96 -1.83
CA MET A 1 12.11 14.12 -2.13
C MET A 1 12.70 15.42 -1.59
N ALA A 2 12.83 15.67 -0.28
CA ALA A 2 13.42 16.92 0.22
C ALA A 2 14.85 17.19 -0.31
N ARG A 3 15.68 16.15 -0.43
CA ARG A 3 17.00 16.26 -1.07
C ARG A 3 16.92 16.74 -2.53
N GLN A 4 15.96 16.20 -3.29
CA GLN A 4 15.77 16.54 -4.69
C GLN A 4 15.30 17.98 -4.84
N ASP A 5 14.43 18.46 -3.96
CA ASP A 5 14.04 19.88 -3.89
C ASP A 5 15.27 20.77 -3.67
N TYR A 6 16.15 20.44 -2.72
CA TYR A 6 17.41 21.16 -2.53
C TYR A 6 18.29 21.17 -3.79
N GLU A 7 18.42 20.05 -4.50
CA GLU A 7 19.30 19.94 -5.67
C GLU A 7 18.74 20.58 -6.95
N THR A 8 17.42 20.57 -7.12
CA THR A 8 16.76 20.89 -8.39
C THR A 8 15.76 22.04 -8.32
N GLY A 9 15.34 22.44 -7.11
CA GLY A 9 14.26 23.39 -6.88
C GLY A 9 12.85 22.82 -7.15
N ILE A 10 12.73 21.51 -7.35
CA ILE A 10 11.45 20.84 -7.58
C ILE A 10 10.79 20.51 -6.23
N SER A 11 9.70 21.21 -5.93
CA SER A 11 8.88 21.02 -4.73
C SER A 11 8.43 19.57 -4.52
N LEU A 12 8.23 19.18 -3.26
CA LEU A 12 7.67 17.87 -2.89
C LEU A 12 6.21 17.74 -3.32
N CYS A 13 5.41 18.79 -3.11
CA CYS A 13 4.05 18.89 -3.59
C CYS A 13 4.05 19.65 -4.90
N ARG A 14 3.76 18.97 -6.00
CA ARG A 14 3.85 19.51 -7.36
C ARG A 14 2.48 19.61 -7.99
N PRO A 15 2.11 20.76 -8.56
CA PRO A 15 0.92 20.82 -9.37
C PRO A 15 1.07 19.89 -10.58
N MET A 16 -0.04 19.34 -11.05
CA MET A 16 -0.03 18.31 -12.09
C MET A 16 0.69 18.75 -13.38
N TYR A 17 0.59 20.03 -13.74
CA TYR A 17 1.18 20.57 -14.97
C TYR A 17 2.72 20.60 -14.98
N TYR A 18 3.39 20.30 -13.85
CA TYR A 18 4.85 20.12 -13.85
C TYR A 18 5.26 18.87 -14.63
N ASP A 19 4.53 17.76 -14.42
CA ASP A 19 4.83 16.48 -15.03
C ASP A 19 4.04 16.26 -16.33
N TYR A 20 2.90 16.95 -16.48
CA TYR A 20 1.98 16.79 -17.62
C TYR A 20 1.59 18.15 -18.24
N PRO A 21 2.55 18.94 -18.75
CA PRO A 21 2.30 20.32 -19.21
C PRO A 21 1.42 20.40 -20.46
N GLU A 22 1.30 19.33 -21.23
CA GLU A 22 0.50 19.26 -22.47
C GLU A 22 -0.95 18.82 -22.24
N ALA A 23 -1.30 18.38 -21.02
CA ALA A 23 -2.65 17.93 -20.68
C ALA A 23 -3.48 19.08 -20.10
N GLU A 24 -4.62 19.41 -20.70
CA GLU A 24 -5.50 20.48 -20.21
C GLU A 24 -6.04 20.18 -18.81
N GLU A 25 -6.29 18.90 -18.50
CA GLU A 25 -6.76 18.43 -17.20
C GLU A 25 -5.79 18.81 -16.07
N ALA A 26 -4.48 18.85 -16.35
CA ALA A 26 -3.45 19.20 -15.39
C ALA A 26 -3.56 20.66 -14.90
N TYR A 27 -4.20 21.54 -15.69
CA TYR A 27 -4.50 22.93 -15.32
C TYR A 27 -5.93 23.11 -14.80
N GLY A 28 -6.87 22.29 -15.28
CA GLY A 28 -8.28 22.34 -14.91
C GLY A 28 -8.59 21.76 -13.54
N MET A 29 -7.93 20.66 -13.16
CA MET A 29 -8.17 19.95 -11.90
C MET A 29 -7.21 20.41 -10.81
N LYS A 30 -7.63 21.44 -10.07
CA LYS A 30 -6.81 22.13 -9.06
C LYS A 30 -6.74 21.44 -7.70
N GLU A 31 -7.60 20.46 -7.46
CA GLU A 31 -7.76 19.78 -6.16
C GLU A 31 -6.94 18.48 -6.08
N GLN A 32 -5.91 18.36 -6.93
CA GLN A 32 -4.98 17.23 -6.92
C GLN A 32 -3.55 17.69 -7.19
N TYR A 33 -2.59 16.93 -6.68
CA TYR A 33 -1.17 17.21 -6.86
C TYR A 33 -0.35 15.92 -6.82
N MET A 34 0.83 15.96 -7.42
CA MET A 34 1.83 14.91 -7.26
C MET A 34 2.60 15.14 -5.95
N PHE A 35 2.71 14.11 -5.12
CA PHE A 35 3.58 14.08 -3.96
C PHE A 35 4.82 13.23 -4.28
N GLY A 36 5.90 13.94 -4.66
CA GLY A 36 7.03 13.34 -5.36
C GLY A 36 6.63 12.71 -6.69
N ASP A 37 7.44 11.76 -7.17
CA ASP A 37 7.28 11.20 -8.53
C ASP A 37 6.24 10.09 -8.65
N LYS A 38 5.83 9.52 -7.51
CA LYS A 38 5.19 8.20 -7.44
C LYS A 38 3.77 8.23 -6.87
N MET A 39 3.34 9.32 -6.24
CA MET A 39 2.03 9.42 -5.62
C MET A 39 1.26 10.64 -6.12
N LEU A 40 -0.02 10.46 -6.42
CA LEU A 40 -0.97 11.52 -6.69
C LEU A 40 -1.94 11.57 -5.52
N ILE A 41 -2.15 12.77 -4.98
CA ILE A 41 -3.03 13.01 -3.84
C ILE A 41 -4.18 13.90 -4.30
N ALA A 42 -5.42 13.52 -3.96
CA ALA A 42 -6.62 14.30 -4.26
C ALA A 42 -7.44 14.53 -2.97
N PRO A 43 -7.09 15.52 -2.14
CA PRO A 43 -7.74 15.71 -0.83
C PRO A 43 -9.27 15.80 -0.91
N VAL A 44 -9.97 15.21 0.06
CA VAL A 44 -11.43 15.29 0.16
C VAL A 44 -11.83 16.70 0.61
N THR A 45 -12.41 17.48 -0.29
CA THR A 45 -12.92 18.85 -0.01
C THR A 45 -14.45 18.94 -0.11
N ASN A 46 -15.12 17.87 -0.52
CA ASN A 46 -16.57 17.79 -0.66
C ASN A 46 -17.25 17.35 0.64
N PRO A 47 -18.47 17.84 0.92
CA PRO A 47 -19.25 17.35 2.05
C PRO A 47 -19.58 15.87 1.89
N VAL A 48 -19.62 15.14 2.99
CA VAL A 48 -20.13 13.77 3.01
C VAL A 48 -21.62 13.75 2.69
N ASP A 49 -22.03 12.74 1.93
CA ASP A 49 -23.43 12.40 1.80
C ASP A 49 -23.97 11.88 3.15
N LYS A 50 -25.18 12.32 3.53
CA LYS A 50 -25.72 12.07 4.87
C LYS A 50 -26.21 10.64 5.06
N GLU A 51 -26.59 9.96 3.98
CA GLU A 51 -27.13 8.61 4.04
C GLU A 51 -26.01 7.56 3.98
N SER A 52 -25.09 7.73 3.03
CA SER A 52 -23.96 6.81 2.85
C SER A 52 -22.77 7.10 3.75
N GLY A 53 -22.63 8.33 4.26
CA GLY A 53 -21.45 8.77 5.01
C GLY A 53 -20.18 8.90 4.17
N LEU A 54 -20.31 8.89 2.83
CA LEU A 54 -19.19 8.93 1.89
C LEU A 54 -19.11 10.28 1.17
N ALA A 55 -17.90 10.72 0.85
CA ALA A 55 -17.66 11.89 0.01
C ALA A 55 -17.16 11.47 -1.38
N ALA A 56 -17.73 12.07 -2.42
CA ALA A 56 -17.28 11.88 -3.80
C ALA A 56 -16.06 12.76 -4.10
N VAL A 57 -15.03 12.18 -4.69
CA VAL A 57 -13.82 12.87 -5.15
C VAL A 57 -13.59 12.55 -6.61
N LYS A 58 -13.36 13.59 -7.43
CA LYS A 58 -12.93 13.45 -8.81
C LYS A 58 -11.44 13.65 -8.90
N ALA A 59 -10.74 12.72 -9.52
CA ALA A 59 -9.31 12.82 -9.78
C ALA A 59 -9.03 12.44 -11.24
N TRP A 60 -8.27 13.26 -11.95
CA TRP A 60 -7.68 12.88 -13.23
C TRP A 60 -6.39 12.11 -13.00
N LEU A 61 -6.38 10.87 -13.48
CA LEU A 61 -5.21 10.01 -13.45
C LEU A 61 -4.50 10.14 -14.80
N PRO A 62 -3.24 10.61 -14.83
CA PRO A 62 -2.43 10.61 -16.05
C PRO A 62 -2.25 9.21 -16.63
N GLU A 63 -1.85 9.10 -17.89
CA GLU A 63 -1.59 7.82 -18.56
C GLU A 63 -0.69 6.88 -17.70
N GLY A 64 -0.99 5.58 -17.74
CA GLY A 64 -0.36 4.55 -16.94
C GLY A 64 -1.35 3.85 -16.02
N GLN A 65 -0.85 3.03 -15.11
CA GLN A 65 -1.68 2.34 -14.11
C GLN A 65 -1.43 2.92 -12.72
N TRP A 66 -2.50 3.03 -11.93
CA TRP A 66 -2.49 3.65 -10.62
C TRP A 66 -3.23 2.78 -9.61
N LEU A 67 -2.57 2.44 -8.51
CA LEU A 67 -3.20 1.78 -7.38
C LEU A 67 -3.83 2.82 -6.46
N GLU A 68 -5.15 2.76 -6.25
CA GLU A 68 -5.78 3.49 -5.15
C GLU A 68 -5.42 2.84 -3.82
N TYR A 69 -4.67 3.55 -2.98
CA TYR A 69 -4.09 3.00 -1.75
C TYR A 69 -5.12 2.46 -0.77
N GLU A 70 -6.25 3.14 -0.61
CA GLU A 70 -7.26 2.78 0.40
C GLU A 70 -7.94 1.46 0.07
N THR A 71 -8.42 1.30 -1.16
CA THR A 71 -9.14 0.09 -1.56
C THR A 71 -8.25 -0.99 -2.16
N GLY A 72 -7.02 -0.66 -2.56
CA GLY A 72 -6.15 -1.53 -3.34
C GLY A 72 -6.57 -1.67 -4.81
N THR A 73 -7.55 -0.89 -5.28
CA THR A 73 -8.04 -1.00 -6.66
C THR A 73 -6.98 -0.51 -7.65
N MET A 74 -6.64 -1.33 -8.65
CA MET A 74 -5.86 -0.87 -9.80
C MET A 74 -6.76 -0.13 -10.79
N LEU A 75 -6.33 1.07 -11.20
CA LEU A 75 -7.05 1.97 -12.08
C LEU A 75 -6.21 2.28 -13.30
N GLU A 76 -6.85 2.22 -14.47
CA GLU A 76 -6.25 2.72 -15.71
C GLU A 76 -6.26 4.25 -15.70
N GLY A 77 -5.15 4.83 -16.11
CA GLY A 77 -4.95 6.25 -16.27
C GLY A 77 -5.48 6.76 -17.61
N GLY A 78 -5.13 8.01 -17.94
CA GLY A 78 -5.63 8.72 -19.12
C GLY A 78 -7.11 9.10 -18.99
N GLN A 79 -7.65 9.14 -17.78
CA GLN A 79 -9.06 9.40 -17.53
C GLN A 79 -9.30 10.09 -16.18
N THR A 80 -10.46 10.72 -16.06
CA THR A 80 -10.99 11.18 -14.77
C THR A 80 -11.80 10.07 -14.13
N VAL A 81 -11.46 9.72 -12.89
CA VAL A 81 -12.21 8.80 -12.05
C VAL A 81 -13.00 9.56 -11.00
N GLU A 82 -14.20 9.06 -10.67
CA GLU A 82 -14.96 9.50 -9.50
C GLU A 82 -14.97 8.36 -8.48
N ARG A 83 -14.58 8.66 -7.25
CA ARG A 83 -14.37 7.68 -6.17
C ARG A 83 -15.04 8.15 -4.89
N LEU A 84 -15.44 7.19 -4.06
CA LEU A 84 -16.15 7.43 -2.80
C LEU A 84 -15.28 7.05 -1.61
N PHE A 85 -15.10 7.99 -0.70
CA PHE A 85 -14.23 7.84 0.47
C PHE A 85 -15.00 8.09 1.77
N SER A 86 -14.76 7.29 2.80
CA SER A 86 -15.19 7.57 4.17
C SER A 86 -14.30 8.61 4.85
N MET A 87 -14.71 9.08 6.03
CA MET A 87 -14.00 10.15 6.75
C MET A 87 -12.57 9.78 7.19
N ASP A 88 -12.29 8.49 7.30
CA ASP A 88 -10.99 7.91 7.69
C ASP A 88 -10.13 7.45 6.50
N GLU A 89 -10.63 7.55 5.26
CA GLU A 89 -9.92 7.20 4.03
C GLU A 89 -9.30 8.44 3.36
N TYR A 90 -8.09 8.28 2.80
CA TYR A 90 -7.38 9.35 2.10
C TYR A 90 -7.20 9.02 0.61
N PRO A 91 -7.63 9.88 -0.32
CA PRO A 91 -7.46 9.62 -1.75
C PRO A 91 -5.99 9.75 -2.17
N VAL A 92 -5.30 8.60 -2.14
CA VAL A 92 -3.91 8.45 -2.53
C VAL A 92 -3.84 7.43 -3.66
N TYR A 93 -3.26 7.85 -4.79
CA TYR A 93 -3.05 7.01 -5.96
C TYR A 93 -1.56 6.82 -6.15
N VAL A 94 -1.09 5.59 -6.06
CA VAL A 94 0.32 5.23 -6.22
C VAL A 94 0.55 4.71 -7.63
N LYS A 95 1.53 5.23 -8.36
CA LYS A 95 1.89 4.69 -9.68
C LYS A 95 2.19 3.20 -9.54
N ALA A 96 1.61 2.38 -10.40
CA ALA A 96 1.88 0.96 -10.46
C ALA A 96 3.39 0.70 -10.55
N GLY A 97 3.88 -0.26 -9.78
CA GLY A 97 5.31 -0.58 -9.74
C GLY A 97 6.19 0.41 -8.99
N SER A 98 5.62 1.24 -8.12
CA SER A 98 6.42 2.12 -7.28
C SER A 98 7.13 1.35 -6.17
N ILE A 99 8.38 1.73 -5.88
CA ILE A 99 9.04 1.43 -4.61
C ILE A 99 8.91 2.67 -3.72
N ILE A 100 8.40 2.50 -2.51
CA ILE A 100 8.29 3.58 -1.51
C ILE A 100 8.92 3.10 -0.21
N PRO A 101 10.10 3.59 0.17
CA PRO A 101 10.66 3.35 1.49
C PRO A 101 10.03 4.27 2.54
N TYR A 102 9.79 3.75 3.73
CA TYR A 102 9.32 4.54 4.88
C TYR A 102 9.74 3.88 6.19
N TYR A 103 9.68 4.64 7.29
CA TYR A 103 9.85 4.09 8.63
C TYR A 103 8.53 3.56 9.16
N GLY A 104 8.58 2.47 9.94
CA GLY A 104 7.42 2.01 10.70
C GLY A 104 6.99 3.02 11.78
N LYS A 105 6.26 2.56 12.80
CA LYS A 105 5.89 3.42 13.93
C LYS A 105 7.15 3.85 14.70
N VAL A 106 7.53 5.11 14.57
CA VAL A 106 8.64 5.75 15.29
C VAL A 106 8.09 6.82 16.22
N LYS A 107 8.68 6.94 17.42
CA LYS A 107 8.26 7.96 18.40
C LYS A 107 8.73 9.36 18.02
N ASN A 108 9.89 9.45 17.37
CA ASN A 108 10.49 10.67 16.85
C ASN A 108 11.51 10.31 15.74
N LEU A 109 12.08 11.33 15.10
CA LEU A 109 13.03 11.20 14.01
C LEU A 109 14.48 11.54 14.42
N SER A 110 14.81 11.60 15.71
CA SER A 110 16.13 12.06 16.18
C SER A 110 17.24 11.01 16.10
N GLY A 111 16.92 9.78 15.68
CA GLY A 111 17.90 8.71 15.47
C GLY A 111 18.20 8.49 13.99
N THR A 112 19.26 7.73 13.70
CA THR A 112 19.68 7.35 12.34
C THR A 112 19.49 5.86 12.03
N ASN A 113 19.05 5.07 13.01
CA ASN A 113 18.99 3.60 12.95
C ASN A 113 17.56 3.03 12.97
N GLN A 114 16.57 3.80 12.52
CA GLN A 114 15.19 3.34 12.40
C GLN A 114 15.11 2.20 11.37
N PRO A 115 14.32 1.14 11.64
CA PRO A 115 14.03 0.11 10.65
C PRO A 115 13.35 0.72 9.42
N VAL A 116 13.77 0.30 8.24
CA VAL A 116 13.22 0.76 6.96
C VAL A 116 12.32 -0.32 6.38
N ILE A 117 11.10 0.07 6.02
CA ILE A 117 10.20 -0.76 5.25
C ILE A 117 10.33 -0.35 3.78
N VAL A 118 10.73 -1.28 2.92
CA VAL A 118 10.76 -1.12 1.47
C VAL A 118 9.48 -1.71 0.91
N ARG A 119 8.51 -0.84 0.59
CA ARG A 119 7.23 -1.27 0.06
C ARG A 119 7.22 -1.22 -1.45
N VAL A 120 6.96 -2.36 -2.09
CA VAL A 120 6.94 -2.53 -3.55
C VAL A 120 5.50 -2.74 -4.00
N PHE A 121 4.95 -1.72 -4.65
CA PHE A 121 3.58 -1.72 -5.13
C PHE A 121 3.43 -2.62 -6.36
N PRO A 122 2.25 -3.24 -6.55
CA PRO A 122 2.00 -4.09 -7.70
C PRO A 122 1.96 -3.32 -9.01
N GLY A 123 2.05 -4.07 -10.11
CA GLY A 123 2.16 -3.55 -11.47
C GLY A 123 3.60 -3.19 -11.84
N GLY A 124 3.87 -3.06 -13.14
CA GLY A 124 5.22 -2.89 -13.66
C GLY A 124 6.09 -4.17 -13.61
N ASN A 125 7.02 -4.27 -14.55
CA ASN A 125 7.99 -5.37 -14.60
C ASN A 125 9.33 -5.04 -13.94
N GLU A 126 9.57 -3.76 -13.68
CA GLU A 126 10.77 -3.26 -13.03
C GLU A 126 10.48 -1.91 -12.39
N GLY A 127 11.29 -1.55 -11.41
CA GLY A 127 11.23 -0.23 -10.80
C GLY A 127 12.41 0.01 -9.87
N ASP A 128 12.67 1.27 -9.60
CA ASP A 128 13.81 1.72 -8.80
C ASP A 128 13.45 2.89 -7.88
N PHE A 129 14.26 3.05 -6.85
CA PHE A 129 14.23 4.19 -5.94
C PHE A 129 15.61 4.40 -5.31
N LEU A 130 16.08 5.64 -5.25
CA LEU A 130 17.33 5.98 -4.55
C LEU A 130 17.02 6.51 -3.15
N LEU A 131 17.24 5.69 -2.12
CA LEU A 131 17.05 6.10 -0.73
C LEU A 131 18.19 7.00 -0.28
N TYR A 132 17.90 8.29 -0.11
CA TYR A 132 18.82 9.27 0.46
C TYR A 132 18.75 9.30 1.98
N GLU A 133 19.90 9.45 2.63
CA GLU A 133 20.03 9.57 4.07
C GLU A 133 21.18 10.50 4.46
N ASP A 134 20.99 11.32 5.49
CA ASP A 134 22.03 12.08 6.18
C ASP A 134 21.78 12.00 7.70
N ASN A 135 22.46 12.84 8.48
CA ASN A 135 22.27 12.85 9.94
C ASN A 135 21.05 13.67 10.43
N GLY A 136 20.36 14.39 9.53
CA GLY A 136 19.15 15.16 9.80
C GLY A 136 19.27 16.42 10.67
N GLU A 137 20.45 16.73 11.22
CA GLU A 137 20.59 17.71 12.32
C GLU A 137 21.57 18.85 12.03
N ASP A 138 22.36 18.79 10.95
CA ASP A 138 23.33 19.83 10.61
C ASP A 138 23.27 20.28 9.13
N LYS A 139 24.22 21.13 8.73
CA LYS A 139 24.32 21.69 7.37
C LYS A 139 25.29 20.91 6.47
N ASN A 140 25.84 19.80 6.95
CA ASN A 140 26.83 19.02 6.22
C ASN A 140 26.18 18.12 5.16
N TYR A 141 24.84 18.06 5.09
CA TYR A 141 24.07 17.32 4.08
C TYR A 141 24.53 17.55 2.64
N VAL A 142 25.21 18.67 2.34
CA VAL A 142 25.80 18.95 1.02
C VAL A 142 26.85 17.90 0.60
N SER A 143 27.65 17.40 1.55
CA SER A 143 28.76 16.46 1.30
C SER A 143 28.73 15.20 2.17
N GLU A 144 28.04 15.24 3.30
CA GLU A 144 27.90 14.13 4.26
C GLU A 144 26.50 13.54 4.16
N TYR A 145 26.36 12.59 3.24
CA TYR A 145 25.14 11.83 3.05
C TYR A 145 25.49 10.45 2.50
N ALA A 146 24.51 9.56 2.52
CA ALA A 146 24.57 8.27 1.90
C ALA A 146 23.34 8.00 1.06
N THR A 147 23.50 7.14 0.05
CA THR A 147 22.41 6.70 -0.82
C THR A 147 22.41 5.19 -0.93
N THR A 148 21.23 4.59 -0.85
CA THR A 148 21.02 3.15 -1.02
C THR A 148 20.09 2.93 -2.22
N PRO A 149 20.56 2.35 -3.33
CA PRO A 149 19.69 2.03 -4.45
C PRO A 149 18.78 0.87 -4.08
N LEU A 150 17.48 1.05 -4.29
CA LEU A 150 16.44 0.03 -4.16
C LEU A 150 15.92 -0.26 -5.57
N SER A 151 15.74 -1.53 -5.91
CA SER A 151 15.16 -1.89 -7.19
C SER A 151 14.35 -3.17 -7.09
N TYR A 152 13.51 -3.42 -8.08
CA TYR A 152 12.94 -4.73 -8.31
C TYR A 152 12.87 -5.06 -9.79
N GLN A 153 12.83 -6.35 -10.08
CA GLN A 153 12.49 -6.89 -11.39
C GLN A 153 11.52 -8.05 -11.24
N ARG A 154 10.63 -8.20 -12.20
CA ARG A 154 9.65 -9.28 -12.28
C ARG A 154 9.90 -10.11 -13.53
N ASN A 155 9.94 -11.42 -13.33
CA ASN A 155 10.04 -12.39 -14.41
C ASN A 155 9.03 -13.51 -14.16
N GLY A 156 7.95 -13.53 -14.94
CA GLY A 156 6.84 -14.46 -14.74
C GLY A 156 6.23 -14.34 -13.34
N ASN A 157 6.26 -15.43 -12.57
CA ASN A 157 5.75 -15.49 -11.21
C ASN A 157 6.80 -15.16 -10.14
N THR A 158 8.00 -14.68 -10.51
CA THR A 158 9.06 -14.32 -9.57
C THR A 158 9.26 -12.81 -9.54
N LEU A 159 9.29 -12.24 -8.34
CA LEU A 159 9.69 -10.87 -8.04
C LEU A 159 11.04 -10.90 -7.33
N SER A 160 12.05 -10.26 -7.90
CA SER A 160 13.35 -10.05 -7.25
C SER A 160 13.42 -8.61 -6.77
N VAL A 161 13.59 -8.38 -5.47
CA VAL A 161 13.79 -7.06 -4.87
C VAL A 161 15.24 -6.98 -4.39
N THR A 162 15.93 -5.90 -4.73
CA THR A 162 17.33 -5.67 -4.34
C THR A 162 17.43 -4.42 -3.50
N ILE A 163 18.00 -4.58 -2.31
CA ILE A 163 18.53 -3.49 -1.49
C ILE A 163 20.03 -3.45 -1.80
N GLY A 164 20.48 -2.45 -2.54
CA GLY A 164 21.87 -2.36 -2.97
C GLY A 164 22.84 -1.92 -1.87
N GLU A 165 24.13 -1.91 -2.20
CA GLU A 165 25.15 -1.36 -1.33
C GLU A 165 24.95 0.14 -1.12
N ARG A 166 24.97 0.57 0.14
CA ARG A 166 24.93 1.98 0.50
C ARG A 166 26.25 2.67 0.17
N LYS A 167 26.16 3.77 -0.57
CA LYS A 167 27.31 4.61 -0.96
C LYS A 167 27.29 5.93 -0.22
N GLY A 168 28.47 6.44 0.14
CA GLY A 168 28.61 7.67 0.92
C GLY A 168 28.67 7.42 2.43
N SER A 169 28.73 8.51 3.20
CA SER A 169 28.85 8.46 4.65
C SER A 169 28.41 9.77 5.28
N TYR A 170 27.83 9.66 6.47
CA TYR A 170 27.51 10.79 7.33
C TYR A 170 27.78 10.44 8.79
N LYS A 171 27.85 11.46 9.65
CA LYS A 171 28.05 11.31 11.10
C LYS A 171 26.99 10.39 11.72
N ASP A 172 27.40 9.47 12.58
CA ASP A 172 26.51 8.53 13.29
C ASP A 172 25.70 7.58 12.36
N MET A 173 26.17 7.39 11.13
CA MET A 173 25.58 6.45 10.18
C MET A 173 25.72 4.99 10.66
N PRO A 174 24.62 4.23 10.80
CA PRO A 174 24.70 2.86 11.29
C PRO A 174 25.29 1.93 10.23
N ALA A 175 26.26 1.08 10.59
CA ALA A 175 26.87 0.12 9.66
C ALA A 175 25.89 -0.98 9.21
N ARG A 176 24.88 -1.28 10.04
CA ARG A 176 23.84 -2.27 9.75
C ARG A 176 22.47 -1.68 10.05
N ARG A 177 21.44 -2.12 9.33
CA ARG A 177 20.06 -1.66 9.54
C ARG A 177 19.06 -2.78 9.36
N ASP A 178 17.99 -2.73 10.14
CA ASP A 178 16.84 -3.60 9.98
C ASP A 178 15.99 -3.19 8.78
N TYR A 179 15.72 -4.14 7.89
CA TYR A 179 14.84 -3.94 6.75
C TYR A 179 13.66 -4.92 6.78
N THR A 180 12.51 -4.45 6.27
CA THR A 180 11.37 -5.28 5.90
C THR A 180 10.99 -4.99 4.46
N VAL A 181 10.77 -6.01 3.64
CA VAL A 181 10.13 -5.85 2.33
C VAL A 181 8.63 -6.07 2.49
N ALA A 182 7.82 -5.12 2.04
CA ALA A 182 6.36 -5.17 2.10
C ALA A 182 5.75 -5.18 0.69
N LEU A 183 4.82 -6.11 0.44
CA LEU A 183 4.16 -6.29 -0.86
C LEU A 183 2.64 -6.15 -0.68
N PRO A 184 2.08 -4.92 -0.79
CA PRO A 184 0.66 -4.67 -0.62
C PRO A 184 -0.14 -5.09 -1.85
N CYS A 185 -1.41 -5.42 -1.63
CA CYS A 185 -2.43 -5.69 -2.66
C CYS A 185 -2.01 -6.76 -3.67
N GLN A 186 -1.27 -7.77 -3.21
CA GLN A 186 -0.80 -8.92 -4.00
C GLN A 186 -1.21 -10.21 -3.31
N LYS A 187 -1.33 -11.31 -4.09
CA LYS A 187 -1.48 -12.66 -3.50
C LYS A 187 -0.33 -12.95 -2.55
N ALA A 188 -0.61 -13.76 -1.52
CA ALA A 188 0.44 -14.31 -0.68
C ALA A 188 1.44 -15.11 -1.55
N PRO A 189 2.75 -14.96 -1.32
CA PRO A 189 3.75 -15.72 -2.05
C PRO A 189 3.70 -17.21 -1.67
N ALA A 190 4.14 -18.06 -2.59
CA ALA A 190 4.37 -19.47 -2.34
C ALA A 190 5.65 -19.71 -1.51
N SER A 191 6.70 -18.92 -1.77
CA SER A 191 7.95 -18.95 -1.02
C SER A 191 8.74 -17.66 -1.16
N VAL A 192 9.65 -17.44 -0.22
CA VAL A 192 10.55 -16.28 -0.20
C VAL A 192 11.96 -16.75 0.12
N LYS A 193 12.95 -16.21 -0.60
CA LYS A 193 14.37 -16.40 -0.32
C LYS A 193 15.07 -15.07 -0.12
N VAL A 194 16.03 -15.03 0.81
CA VAL A 194 16.94 -13.90 1.02
C VAL A 194 18.35 -14.42 0.83
N ASP A 195 19.08 -13.85 -0.14
CA ASP A 195 20.40 -14.29 -0.57
C ASP A 195 20.47 -15.82 -0.80
N GLY A 196 19.42 -16.36 -1.44
CA GLY A 196 19.27 -17.78 -1.78
C GLY A 196 18.79 -18.69 -0.64
N LYS A 197 18.63 -18.20 0.59
CA LYS A 197 18.12 -18.97 1.73
C LYS A 197 16.63 -18.74 1.93
N GLU A 198 15.88 -19.80 2.11
CA GLU A 198 14.43 -19.72 2.37
C GLU A 198 14.15 -19.05 3.72
N VAL A 199 13.18 -18.14 3.74
CA VAL A 199 12.74 -17.41 4.93
C VAL A 199 11.22 -17.41 5.02
N ALA A 200 10.69 -17.29 6.23
CA ALA A 200 9.27 -17.11 6.45
C ALA A 200 8.83 -15.68 6.08
N PHE A 201 7.54 -15.54 5.76
CA PHE A 201 6.85 -14.26 5.61
C PHE A 201 5.60 -14.24 6.49
N THR A 202 5.06 -13.06 6.75
CA THR A 202 3.71 -12.91 7.32
C THR A 202 2.78 -12.30 6.28
N TYR A 203 1.49 -12.61 6.40
CA TYR A 203 0.47 -12.06 5.51
C TYR A 203 -0.62 -11.37 6.35
N ASP A 204 -0.85 -10.09 6.07
CA ASP A 204 -1.97 -9.34 6.63
C ASP A 204 -3.15 -9.45 5.66
N GLY A 205 -4.14 -10.27 6.01
CA GLY A 205 -5.33 -10.49 5.21
C GLY A 205 -6.28 -9.29 5.14
N LEU A 206 -6.18 -8.32 6.05
CA LEU A 206 -7.00 -7.10 6.01
C LEU A 206 -6.44 -6.11 4.99
N ASN A 207 -5.12 -5.92 4.98
CA ASN A 207 -4.43 -5.04 4.05
C ASN A 207 -3.98 -5.74 2.76
N LEU A 208 -4.15 -7.07 2.69
CA LEU A 208 -3.64 -7.93 1.62
C LEU A 208 -2.15 -7.69 1.36
N GLU A 209 -1.38 -7.64 2.45
CA GLU A 209 0.03 -7.25 2.43
C GLU A 209 0.92 -8.39 2.95
N THR A 210 1.90 -8.78 2.14
CA THR A 210 2.99 -9.65 2.59
C THR A 210 4.06 -8.82 3.26
N SER A 211 4.58 -9.27 4.40
CA SER A 211 5.74 -8.69 5.09
C SER A 211 6.87 -9.71 5.23
N ILE A 212 8.06 -9.34 4.79
CA ILE A 212 9.27 -10.15 4.83
C ILE A 212 10.31 -9.43 5.68
N ALA A 213 10.45 -9.84 6.94
CA ALA A 213 11.44 -9.27 7.84
C ALA A 213 12.84 -9.82 7.50
N LEU A 214 13.74 -8.95 7.03
CA LEU A 214 15.11 -9.32 6.68
C LEU A 214 16.04 -9.28 7.90
N GLY A 215 15.63 -8.57 8.95
CA GLY A 215 16.47 -8.27 10.09
C GLY A 215 17.63 -7.36 9.71
N SER A 216 18.69 -7.40 10.52
CA SER A 216 19.84 -6.50 10.41
C SER A 216 20.71 -6.85 9.20
N ILE A 217 20.65 -6.03 8.14
CA ILE A 217 21.47 -6.14 6.92
C ILE A 217 22.73 -5.30 7.04
N ASP A 218 23.85 -5.81 6.53
CA ASP A 218 25.09 -5.05 6.35
C ASP A 218 24.93 -4.06 5.20
N CYS A 219 24.86 -2.76 5.51
CA CYS A 219 24.58 -1.73 4.52
C CYS A 219 25.69 -1.61 3.46
N SER A 220 26.89 -2.15 3.70
CA SER A 220 27.98 -2.18 2.71
C SER A 220 27.87 -3.32 1.69
N LYS A 221 26.91 -4.23 1.86
CA LYS A 221 26.70 -5.39 0.98
C LYS A 221 25.31 -5.40 0.35
N GLY A 222 24.30 -4.92 1.07
CA GLY A 222 22.91 -5.03 0.63
C GLY A 222 22.34 -6.44 0.79
N ALA A 223 21.22 -6.72 0.12
CA ALA A 223 20.54 -8.00 0.11
C ALA A 223 19.68 -8.18 -1.16
N THR A 224 19.52 -9.43 -1.61
CA THR A 224 18.58 -9.79 -2.67
C THR A 224 17.48 -10.69 -2.13
N ILE A 225 16.23 -10.32 -2.42
CA ILE A 225 15.02 -10.99 -1.95
C ILE A 225 14.29 -11.52 -3.18
N GLU A 226 14.15 -12.84 -3.27
CA GLU A 226 13.41 -13.50 -4.34
C GLU A 226 12.07 -14.01 -3.79
N VAL A 227 10.98 -13.55 -4.39
CA VAL A 227 9.61 -13.88 -3.99
C VAL A 227 8.95 -14.63 -5.13
N SER A 228 8.52 -15.86 -4.87
CA SER A 228 7.85 -16.71 -5.86
C SER A 228 6.36 -16.75 -5.57
N PHE A 229 5.53 -16.40 -6.55
CA PHE A 229 4.07 -16.45 -6.47
C PHE A 229 3.51 -17.76 -7.05
N PRO A 230 2.31 -18.21 -6.61
CA PRO A 230 1.68 -19.43 -7.14
C PRO A 230 1.39 -19.39 -8.64
N SER A 231 1.13 -18.21 -9.20
CA SER A 231 0.84 -17.99 -10.62
C SER A 231 1.47 -16.69 -11.12
N ALA A 232 1.75 -16.63 -12.42
CA ALA A 232 2.16 -15.38 -13.09
C ALA A 232 1.02 -14.36 -13.16
N ASP A 233 -0.22 -14.82 -13.04
CA ASP A 233 -1.39 -13.99 -12.73
C ASP A 233 -1.40 -13.72 -11.23
N TYR A 234 -0.49 -12.85 -10.77
CA TYR A 234 -0.53 -12.27 -9.43
C TYR A 234 -1.61 -11.19 -9.48
N ALA A 235 -2.88 -11.60 -9.56
CA ALA A 235 -3.99 -10.66 -9.65
C ALA A 235 -3.81 -9.58 -8.60
N VAL A 236 -3.70 -8.33 -9.04
CA VAL A 236 -3.79 -7.19 -8.13
C VAL A 236 -5.13 -7.34 -7.45
N MET A 237 -5.11 -7.39 -6.11
CA MET A 237 -6.33 -7.49 -5.34
C MET A 237 -7.10 -6.18 -5.50
N ALA A 238 -8.09 -6.19 -6.39
CA ALA A 238 -8.78 -5.02 -6.87
C ALA A 238 -10.02 -4.71 -6.01
N GLY A 239 -9.80 -4.00 -4.92
CA GLY A 239 -10.88 -3.43 -4.10
C GLY A 239 -11.27 -4.24 -2.88
N GLU A 240 -10.81 -5.49 -2.73
CA GLU A 240 -11.13 -6.35 -1.59
C GLU A 240 -10.68 -5.74 -0.26
N LYS A 241 -9.50 -5.08 -0.24
CA LYS A 241 -9.03 -4.33 0.93
C LYS A 241 -10.10 -3.32 1.40
N GLY A 242 -10.65 -2.52 0.48
CA GLY A 242 -11.70 -1.56 0.81
C GLY A 242 -12.99 -2.23 1.28
N GLN A 243 -13.38 -3.34 0.63
CA GLN A 243 -14.57 -4.11 1.03
C GLN A 243 -14.43 -4.68 2.44
N PHE A 244 -13.26 -5.20 2.80
CA PHE A 244 -12.96 -5.73 4.13
C PHE A 244 -13.08 -4.66 5.22
N HIS A 245 -12.44 -3.51 5.02
CA HIS A 245 -12.50 -2.41 5.98
C HIS A 245 -13.94 -1.92 6.19
N ARG A 246 -14.71 -1.77 5.10
CA ARG A 246 -16.12 -1.34 5.17
C ARG A 246 -16.99 -2.35 5.91
N ILE A 247 -16.80 -3.65 5.68
CA ILE A 247 -17.52 -4.70 6.44
C ILE A 247 -17.14 -4.66 7.92
N GLN A 248 -15.85 -4.54 8.26
CA GLN A 248 -15.41 -4.49 9.65
C GLN A 248 -15.95 -3.26 10.39
N ASN A 249 -15.91 -2.09 9.75
CA ASN A 249 -16.47 -0.85 10.31
C ASN A 249 -17.98 -0.99 10.52
N ALA A 250 -18.72 -1.47 9.51
CA ALA A 250 -20.16 -1.68 9.64
C ALA A 250 -20.50 -2.67 10.76
N VAL A 251 -19.75 -3.77 10.90
CA VAL A 251 -19.92 -4.74 11.98
C VAL A 251 -19.64 -4.13 13.35
N GLN A 252 -18.59 -3.30 13.45
CA GLN A 252 -18.26 -2.61 14.69
C GLN A 252 -19.38 -1.65 15.11
N ASP A 253 -19.97 -0.92 14.15
CA ASP A 253 -21.11 -0.05 14.39
C ASP A 253 -22.34 -0.87 14.84
N PHE A 254 -22.62 -2.00 14.19
CA PHE A 254 -23.70 -2.89 14.62
C PHE A 254 -23.51 -3.39 16.06
N LYS A 255 -22.31 -3.83 16.43
CA LYS A 255 -21.98 -4.28 17.80
C LYS A 255 -22.16 -3.20 18.85
N GLN A 256 -21.92 -1.93 18.49
CA GLN A 256 -22.14 -0.81 19.42
C GLN A 256 -23.63 -0.55 19.68
N HIS A 257 -24.50 -0.86 18.72
CA HIS A 257 -25.96 -0.71 18.86
C HIS A 257 -26.61 -1.96 19.48
N ASP A 258 -26.11 -3.14 19.15
CA ASP A 258 -26.58 -4.43 19.66
C ASP A 258 -25.41 -5.35 20.03
N ALA A 259 -25.04 -5.32 21.32
CA ALA A 259 -23.99 -6.16 21.86
C ALA A 259 -24.37 -7.65 21.96
N GLY A 260 -25.66 -8.00 21.81
CA GLY A 260 -26.18 -9.36 21.86
C GLY A 260 -26.26 -10.05 20.50
N MET A 261 -25.86 -9.36 19.42
CA MET A 261 -26.00 -9.85 18.05
C MET A 261 -25.32 -11.21 17.83
N VAL A 262 -26.08 -12.16 17.30
CA VAL A 262 -25.60 -13.50 16.93
C VAL A 262 -25.43 -13.58 15.42
N TYR A 263 -24.22 -13.85 14.96
CA TYR A 263 -23.94 -13.90 13.53
C TYR A 263 -24.62 -15.10 12.85
N THR A 264 -25.10 -14.88 11.64
CA THR A 264 -25.31 -15.93 10.64
C THR A 264 -23.97 -16.44 10.14
N GLU A 265 -23.95 -17.62 9.53
CA GLU A 265 -22.72 -18.21 9.00
C GLU A 265 -22.13 -17.33 7.88
N ASP A 266 -22.94 -16.91 6.92
CA ASP A 266 -22.53 -16.04 5.81
C ASP A 266 -21.99 -14.69 6.30
N PHE A 267 -22.67 -14.04 7.25
CA PHE A 267 -22.21 -12.75 7.79
C PHE A 267 -20.91 -12.89 8.60
N GLY A 268 -20.82 -13.94 9.43
CA GLY A 268 -19.60 -14.25 10.16
C GLY A 268 -18.44 -14.67 9.23
N PHE A 269 -18.73 -15.25 8.07
CA PHE A 269 -17.70 -15.50 7.06
C PHE A 269 -17.16 -14.19 6.50
N LEU A 270 -18.05 -13.29 6.07
CA LEU A 270 -17.66 -11.97 5.52
C LEU A 270 -16.76 -11.20 6.49
N GLU A 271 -17.15 -11.06 7.76
CA GLU A 271 -16.38 -10.30 8.75
C GLU A 271 -15.01 -10.93 9.05
N ALA A 272 -14.96 -12.26 9.24
CA ALA A 272 -13.71 -12.94 9.59
C ALA A 272 -12.88 -13.36 8.36
N THR A 273 -13.28 -12.98 7.14
CA THR A 273 -12.51 -13.25 5.90
C THR A 273 -11.07 -12.74 5.98
N PRO A 274 -10.80 -11.48 6.36
CA PRO A 274 -9.43 -10.98 6.55
C PRO A 274 -8.60 -11.83 7.51
N LEU A 275 -9.21 -12.24 8.63
CA LEU A 275 -8.53 -13.05 9.64
C LEU A 275 -8.21 -14.46 9.11
N ARG A 276 -9.13 -15.06 8.35
CA ARG A 276 -8.90 -16.34 7.67
C ARG A 276 -7.73 -16.25 6.69
N LEU A 277 -7.63 -15.16 5.93
CA LEU A 277 -6.53 -14.91 5.01
C LEU A 277 -5.19 -14.72 5.74
N SER A 278 -5.18 -14.07 6.91
CA SER A 278 -3.96 -13.94 7.72
C SER A 278 -3.46 -15.28 8.27
N TYR A 279 -4.38 -16.18 8.66
CA TYR A 279 -4.01 -17.50 9.20
C TYR A 279 -3.76 -18.57 8.15
N HIS A 280 -4.45 -18.50 7.01
CA HIS A 280 -4.42 -19.49 5.94
C HIS A 280 -4.22 -18.84 4.56
N PRO A 281 -3.10 -18.12 4.34
CA PRO A 281 -2.82 -17.49 3.05
C PRO A 281 -2.76 -18.51 1.89
N GLU A 282 -2.44 -19.78 2.16
CA GLU A 282 -2.45 -20.86 1.17
C GLU A 282 -3.85 -21.17 0.63
N LYS A 283 -4.91 -20.77 1.33
CA LYS A 283 -6.33 -20.92 0.93
C LYS A 283 -6.93 -19.64 0.37
N GLN A 284 -6.09 -18.66 0.00
CA GLN A 284 -6.54 -17.34 -0.40
C GLN A 284 -7.55 -17.37 -1.56
N ASP A 285 -7.28 -18.14 -2.61
CA ASP A 285 -8.16 -18.18 -3.79
C ASP A 285 -9.56 -18.75 -3.46
N GLU A 286 -9.63 -19.83 -2.68
CA GLU A 286 -10.90 -20.40 -2.21
C GLU A 286 -11.65 -19.41 -1.30
N THR A 287 -10.93 -18.81 -0.35
CA THR A 287 -11.50 -17.88 0.63
C THR A 287 -12.07 -16.63 -0.06
N LEU A 288 -11.33 -16.04 -1.00
CA LEU A 288 -11.78 -14.88 -1.77
C LEU A 288 -12.91 -15.23 -2.73
N ALA A 289 -12.90 -16.41 -3.36
CA ALA A 289 -14.01 -16.85 -4.20
C ALA A 289 -15.33 -16.95 -3.41
N HIS A 290 -15.28 -17.51 -2.19
CA HIS A 290 -16.45 -17.56 -1.33
C HIS A 290 -16.87 -16.16 -0.85
N PHE A 291 -15.92 -15.34 -0.41
CA PHE A 291 -16.17 -13.95 -0.04
C PHE A 291 -16.86 -13.17 -1.17
N HIS A 292 -16.36 -13.25 -2.40
CA HIS A 292 -16.97 -12.59 -3.56
C HIS A 292 -18.37 -13.08 -3.86
N ASN A 293 -18.65 -14.38 -3.67
CA ASN A 293 -20.01 -14.91 -3.80
C ASN A 293 -20.95 -14.25 -2.79
N LEU A 294 -20.56 -14.24 -1.50
CA LEU A 294 -21.34 -13.64 -0.42
C LEU A 294 -21.52 -12.12 -0.62
N TYR A 295 -20.45 -11.41 -0.98
CA TYR A 295 -20.47 -9.95 -1.16
C TYR A 295 -21.42 -9.52 -2.29
N LYS A 296 -21.47 -10.27 -3.40
CA LYS A 296 -22.44 -10.02 -4.50
C LYS A 296 -23.90 -10.12 -4.05
N LYS A 297 -24.18 -10.92 -3.02
CA LYS A 297 -25.52 -11.08 -2.42
C LYS A 297 -25.63 -10.41 -1.05
N LEU A 298 -24.78 -9.43 -0.74
CA LEU A 298 -24.72 -8.78 0.57
C LEU A 298 -26.10 -8.30 1.08
N PRO A 299 -27.00 -7.69 0.27
CA PRO A 299 -28.33 -7.33 0.75
C PRO A 299 -29.13 -8.52 1.32
N LEU A 300 -29.03 -9.70 0.71
CA LEU A 300 -29.70 -10.91 1.20
C LEU A 300 -29.07 -11.41 2.51
N VAL A 301 -27.74 -11.39 2.60
CA VAL A 301 -27.00 -11.76 3.83
C VAL A 301 -27.41 -10.84 4.99
N LEU A 302 -27.55 -9.53 4.73
CA LEU A 302 -27.98 -8.57 5.74
C LEU A 302 -29.45 -8.77 6.16
N ILE A 303 -30.36 -9.04 5.22
CA ILE A 303 -31.77 -9.36 5.54
C ILE A 303 -31.85 -10.59 6.44
N GLU A 304 -31.10 -11.65 6.12
CA GLU A 304 -31.04 -12.87 6.94
C GLU A 304 -30.48 -12.58 8.34
N GLN A 305 -29.40 -11.80 8.42
CA GLN A 305 -28.80 -11.38 9.69
C GLN A 305 -29.80 -10.60 10.56
N MET A 306 -30.54 -9.66 9.97
CA MET A 306 -31.57 -8.89 10.68
C MET A 306 -32.73 -9.77 11.16
N GLY A 307 -33.18 -10.72 10.34
CA GLY A 307 -34.24 -11.65 10.71
C GLY A 307 -33.87 -12.56 11.88
N LYS A 308 -32.59 -12.91 12.03
CA LYS A 308 -32.07 -13.71 13.16
C LYS A 308 -32.07 -12.93 14.48
N ASN A 309 -31.81 -11.62 14.42
CA ASN A 309 -31.79 -10.74 15.60
C ASN A 309 -33.18 -10.33 16.09
N GLN A 310 -34.25 -10.47 15.29
CA GLN A 310 -35.63 -10.15 15.71
C GLN A 310 -36.32 -11.24 16.55
N ASN A 311 -35.69 -12.40 16.74
CA ASN A 311 -36.27 -13.55 17.44
C ASN A 311 -35.84 -13.65 18.93
N PHE A 312 -35.33 -12.57 19.52
CA PHE A 312 -34.93 -12.49 20.93
C PHE A 312 -35.53 -11.26 21.61
#